data_AF-A0A379ADJ5-F1
#
_entry.id   AF-A0A379ADJ5-F1
#
_cell.length_a   1.000
_cell.length_b   1.000
_cell.length_c   1.000
_cell.angle_alpha   90.00
_cell.angle_beta   90.00
_cell.angle_gamma   90.00
#
_symmetry.space_group_name_H-M   'P 1'
#
loop_
_entity.id
_entity.type
_entity.pdbx_description
1 polymer ?
#
loop_
_entity_poly.entity_id
_entity_poly.type
_entity_poly.pdbx_seq_one_letter_code
_entity_poly.pdbx_strand_id
1 'polypeptide(L)'
;MRSYNSRTLNRAIHVIVKRSVTQSIAQALSAIVLLSLLTTGLALVTLLSSQRDAEAINLAGSLRMQSYRMAWDASRQPQNLAHHLARYQQTLDAPVLQKLDRPWVPREVSVRYQRLRAAWPSLQQQLQQGDTVAYQQPGADLRR
;
A
#
# COMPACT_ATOMS: atom_id res chain seq x y z
N MET A 1 19.95 -0.52 -72.14
CA MET A 1 20.13 -1.76 -71.37
C MET A 1 21.04 -1.47 -70.17
N ARG A 2 20.49 -1.38 -68.95
CA ARG A 2 21.24 -1.02 -67.73
C ARG A 2 21.74 -2.30 -67.06
N SER A 3 23.04 -2.60 -67.18
CA SER A 3 23.67 -3.78 -66.59
C SER A 3 23.67 -3.67 -65.07
N TYR A 4 22.90 -4.52 -64.40
CA TYR A 4 22.89 -4.61 -62.93
C TYR A 4 24.13 -5.36 -62.46
N ASN A 5 24.98 -4.66 -61.70
CA ASN A 5 26.25 -5.20 -61.21
C ASN A 5 25.99 -6.33 -60.19
N SER A 6 26.43 -7.54 -60.52
CA SER A 6 26.24 -8.76 -59.71
C SER A 6 26.84 -8.67 -58.31
N ARG A 7 27.85 -7.80 -58.11
CA ARG A 7 28.45 -7.53 -56.79
C ARG A 7 27.51 -6.80 -55.84
N THR A 8 26.71 -5.85 -56.35
CA THR A 8 25.73 -5.13 -55.52
C THR A 8 24.54 -6.00 -55.14
N LEU A 9 24.11 -6.90 -56.04
CA LEU A 9 23.04 -7.86 -55.76
C LEU A 9 23.47 -8.89 -54.71
N ASN A 10 24.68 -9.45 -54.85
CA ASN A 10 25.22 -10.40 -53.86
C ASN A 10 25.43 -9.76 -52.49
N ARG A 11 25.83 -8.49 -52.41
CA ARG A 11 25.98 -7.78 -51.14
C ARG A 11 24.63 -7.51 -50.47
N ALA A 12 23.59 -7.22 -51.24
CA ALA A 12 22.22 -7.06 -50.73
C ALA A 12 21.64 -8.40 -50.24
N ILE A 13 21.81 -9.48 -50.99
CA ILE A 13 21.39 -10.84 -50.59
C ILE A 13 22.14 -11.30 -49.32
N HIS A 14 23.45 -11.05 -49.22
CA HIS A 14 24.22 -11.33 -48.00
C HIS A 14 23.75 -10.52 -46.78
N VAL A 15 23.20 -9.32 -46.97
CA VAL A 15 22.65 -8.49 -45.88
C VAL A 15 21.24 -8.95 -45.49
N ILE A 16 20.44 -9.45 -46.44
CA ILE A 16 19.10 -10.01 -46.17
C ILE A 16 19.21 -11.37 -45.43
N VAL A 17 20.26 -12.15 -45.70
CA VAL A 17 20.54 -13.45 -45.04
C VAL A 17 21.25 -13.30 -43.67
N LYS A 18 21.58 -12.09 -43.22
CA LYS A 18 22.49 -11.88 -42.07
C LYS A 18 21.94 -12.17 -40.68
N ARG A 19 20.65 -12.47 -40.51
CA ARG A 19 20.11 -12.97 -39.24
C ARG A 19 19.63 -14.39 -39.44
N SER A 20 20.29 -15.36 -38.80
CA SER A 20 19.82 -16.74 -38.85
C SER A 20 18.47 -16.83 -38.13
N VAL A 21 17.59 -17.72 -38.60
CA VAL A 21 16.30 -18.01 -37.96
C VAL A 21 16.50 -18.35 -36.48
N THR A 22 17.57 -19.08 -36.15
CA THR A 22 17.98 -19.40 -34.78
C THR A 22 18.21 -18.15 -33.93
N GLN A 23 18.86 -17.12 -34.47
CA GLN A 23 19.09 -15.86 -33.77
C GLN A 23 17.77 -15.13 -33.48
N SER A 24 16.85 -15.11 -34.44
CA SER A 24 15.52 -14.51 -34.26
C SER A 24 14.69 -15.27 -33.21
N ILE A 25 14.71 -16.61 -33.23
CA ILE A 25 14.04 -17.45 -32.23
C ILE A 25 14.65 -17.21 -30.84
N ALA A 26 15.99 -17.21 -30.72
CA ALA A 26 16.66 -16.96 -29.47
C ALA A 26 16.28 -15.58 -28.89
N GLN A 27 16.26 -14.54 -29.72
CA GLN A 27 15.82 -13.20 -29.31
C GLN A 27 14.36 -13.18 -28.85
N ALA A 28 13.46 -13.84 -29.57
CA ALA A 28 12.06 -13.93 -29.19
C ALA A 28 11.87 -14.68 -27.87
N LEU A 29 12.53 -15.82 -27.69
CA LEU A 29 12.48 -16.59 -26.44
C LEU A 29 13.08 -15.80 -25.27
N SER A 30 14.22 -15.13 -25.47
CA SER A 30 14.78 -14.23 -24.46
C SER A 30 13.82 -13.10 -24.09
N ALA A 31 13.16 -12.48 -25.08
CA ALA A 31 12.17 -11.44 -24.82
C ALA A 31 10.96 -11.97 -24.05
N ILE A 32 10.46 -13.16 -24.39
CA ILE A 32 9.36 -13.83 -23.67
C ILE A 32 9.76 -14.11 -22.21
N VAL A 33 10.95 -14.67 -21.99
CA VAL A 33 11.44 -14.96 -20.63
C VAL A 33 11.59 -13.66 -19.83
N LEU A 34 12.19 -12.63 -20.41
CA LEU A 34 12.35 -11.32 -19.75
C LEU A 34 10.98 -10.72 -19.39
N LEU A 35 10.03 -10.73 -20.33
CA LEU A 35 8.67 -10.22 -20.09
C LEU A 35 7.94 -11.03 -19.02
N SER A 36 8.10 -12.36 -19.02
CA SER A 36 7.53 -13.23 -17.99
C SER A 36 8.11 -12.89 -16.61
N LEU A 37 9.43 -12.75 -16.49
CA LEU A 37 10.07 -12.40 -15.22
C LEU A 37 9.63 -11.04 -14.70
N LEU A 38 9.51 -10.04 -15.59
CA LEU A 38 9.00 -8.72 -15.24
C LEU A 38 7.55 -8.78 -14.74
N THR A 39 6.70 -9.52 -15.44
CA THR A 39 5.28 -9.67 -15.08
C THR A 39 5.12 -10.41 -13.76
N THR A 40 5.83 -11.52 -13.56
CA THR A 40 5.83 -12.26 -12.29
C THR A 40 6.38 -11.41 -11.16
N GLY A 41 7.47 -10.67 -11.38
CA GLY A 41 8.02 -9.74 -10.41
C GLY A 41 7.01 -8.68 -9.98
N LEU A 42 6.32 -8.05 -10.94
CA LEU A 42 5.28 -7.07 -10.65
C LEU A 42 4.08 -7.68 -9.92
N ALA A 43 3.68 -8.91 -10.28
CA ALA A 43 2.61 -9.63 -9.60
C ALA A 43 2.97 -9.92 -8.13
N LEU A 44 4.21 -10.35 -7.86
CA LEU A 44 4.70 -10.57 -6.50
C LEU A 44 4.75 -9.28 -5.69
N VAL A 45 5.23 -8.17 -6.27
CA VAL A 45 5.23 -6.86 -5.60
C VAL A 45 3.80 -6.43 -5.25
N THR A 46 2.86 -6.58 -6.18
CA THR A 46 1.44 -6.26 -5.97
C THR A 46 0.81 -7.15 -4.88
N LEU A 47 1.14 -8.44 -4.85
CA LEU A 47 0.65 -9.36 -3.83
C LEU A 47 1.19 -9.00 -2.43
N LEU A 48 2.49 -8.69 -2.34
CA LEU A 48 3.13 -8.29 -1.08
C LEU A 48 2.61 -6.94 -0.58
N SER A 49 2.28 -6.00 -1.47
CA SER A 49 1.61 -4.75 -1.08
C SER A 49 0.19 -5.02 -0.59
N SER A 50 -0.58 -5.86 -1.30
CA SER A 50 -1.95 -6.20 -0.92
C SER A 50 -2.04 -6.84 0.48
N GLN A 51 -1.08 -7.65 0.89
CA GLN A 51 -1.06 -8.20 2.26
C GLN A 51 -0.88 -7.11 3.32
N ARG A 52 0.00 -6.15 3.07
CA ARG A 52 0.21 -5.00 3.98
C ARG A 52 -1.02 -4.10 4.03
N ASP A 53 -1.68 -3.90 2.90
CA ASP A 53 -2.91 -3.11 2.82
C ASP A 53 -4.04 -3.79 3.61
N ALA A 54 -4.18 -5.11 3.50
CA ALA A 54 -5.15 -5.88 4.28
C ALA A 54 -4.91 -5.76 5.79
N GLU A 55 -3.64 -5.81 6.23
CA GLU A 55 -3.26 -5.59 7.62
C GLU A 55 -3.62 -4.17 8.08
N ALA A 56 -3.28 -3.15 7.28
CA ALA A 56 -3.62 -1.76 7.59
C ALA A 56 -5.14 -1.54 7.72
N ILE A 57 -5.93 -2.12 6.81
CA ILE A 57 -7.40 -2.07 6.85
C ILE A 57 -7.93 -2.75 8.12
N ASN A 58 -7.40 -3.92 8.48
CA ASN A 58 -7.81 -4.63 9.69
C ASN A 58 -7.52 -3.82 10.95
N LEU A 59 -6.33 -3.23 11.05
CA LEU A 59 -5.97 -2.38 12.19
C LEU A 59 -6.82 -1.12 12.24
N ALA A 60 -7.08 -0.46 11.10
CA ALA A 60 -7.98 0.69 11.04
C ALA A 60 -9.42 0.33 11.49
N GLY A 61 -9.91 -0.85 11.08
CA GLY A 61 -11.17 -1.40 11.58
C GLY A 61 -11.15 -1.63 13.09
N SER A 62 -10.07 -2.21 13.61
CA SER A 62 -9.90 -2.45 15.04
C SER A 62 -9.84 -1.16 15.85
N LEU A 63 -9.23 -0.08 15.33
CA LEU A 63 -9.22 1.22 16.00
C LEU A 63 -10.64 1.74 16.20
N ARG A 64 -11.53 1.63 15.21
CA ARG A 64 -12.94 2.04 15.37
C ARG A 64 -13.61 1.25 16.49
N MET A 65 -13.46 -0.08 16.48
CA MET A 65 -14.03 -0.95 17.51
C MET A 65 -13.48 -0.66 18.91
N GLN A 66 -12.15 -0.48 19.02
CA GLN A 66 -11.50 -0.15 20.28
C GLN A 66 -11.95 1.22 20.80
N SER A 67 -12.15 2.19 19.90
CA SER A 67 -12.66 3.52 20.28
C SER A 67 -14.03 3.40 20.95
N TYR A 68 -14.97 2.67 20.35
CA TYR A 68 -16.30 2.45 20.95
C TYR A 68 -16.22 1.78 22.32
N ARG A 69 -15.34 0.79 22.46
CA ARG A 69 -15.14 0.10 23.74
C ARG A 69 -14.61 1.03 24.82
N MET A 70 -13.60 1.85 24.53
CA MET A 70 -13.04 2.78 25.51
C MET A 70 -14.08 3.79 26.01
N ALA A 71 -14.97 4.27 25.14
CA ALA A 71 -16.03 5.16 25.57
C ALA A 71 -17.10 4.48 26.42
N TRP A 72 -17.41 3.22 26.11
CA TRP A 72 -18.26 2.40 26.97
C TRP A 72 -17.60 2.17 28.34
N ASP A 73 -16.32 1.83 28.38
CA ASP A 73 -15.56 1.57 29.60
C ASP A 73 -15.46 2.81 30.48
N ALA A 74 -15.23 3.99 29.89
CA ALA A 74 -15.13 5.25 30.62
C ALA A 74 -16.37 5.57 31.47
N SER A 75 -17.55 5.07 31.09
CA SER A 75 -18.80 5.28 31.83
C SER A 75 -19.27 4.07 32.63
N ARG A 76 -18.99 2.84 32.18
CA ARG A 76 -19.58 1.62 32.78
C ARG A 76 -18.58 0.64 33.37
N GLN A 77 -17.33 0.65 32.94
CA GLN A 77 -16.30 -0.30 33.37
C GLN A 77 -14.92 0.37 33.44
N PRO A 78 -14.75 1.42 34.26
CA PRO A 78 -13.52 2.24 34.28
C PRO A 78 -12.27 1.42 34.66
N GLN A 79 -12.43 0.30 35.36
CA GLN A 79 -11.34 -0.64 35.65
C GLN A 79 -10.68 -1.23 34.39
N ASN A 80 -11.40 -1.33 33.27
CA ASN A 80 -10.88 -1.86 32.01
C ASN A 80 -10.27 -0.78 31.12
N LEU A 81 -10.56 0.50 31.40
CA LEU A 81 -10.20 1.62 30.53
C LEU A 81 -8.69 1.72 30.31
N ALA A 82 -7.88 1.60 31.37
CA ALA A 82 -6.43 1.70 31.27
C ALA A 82 -5.83 0.65 30.32
N HIS A 83 -6.31 -0.60 30.39
CA HIS A 83 -5.89 -1.67 29.50
C HIS A 83 -6.28 -1.37 28.04
N HIS A 84 -7.49 -0.87 27.82
CA HIS A 84 -7.97 -0.58 26.47
C HIS A 84 -7.33 0.65 25.84
N LEU A 85 -7.00 1.68 26.62
CA LEU A 85 -6.17 2.81 26.18
C LEU A 85 -4.78 2.33 25.71
N ALA A 86 -4.13 1.46 26.49
CA ALA A 86 -2.82 0.91 26.13
C ALA A 86 -2.88 0.08 24.83
N ARG A 87 -3.91 -0.75 24.68
CA ARG A 87 -4.13 -1.54 23.46
C ARG A 87 -4.41 -0.66 22.23
N TYR A 88 -5.15 0.44 22.43
CA TYR A 88 -5.40 1.41 21.36
C TYR A 88 -4.10 2.06 20.90
N GLN A 89 -3.26 2.52 21.83
CA GLN A 89 -1.95 3.08 21.52
C GLN A 89 -1.08 2.08 20.75
N GLN A 90 -1.02 0.83 21.19
CA GLN A 90 -0.27 -0.23 20.49
C GLN A 90 -0.75 -0.43 19.05
N THR A 91 -2.07 -0.38 18.84
CA THR A 91 -2.66 -0.49 17.50
C THR A 91 -2.31 0.74 16.65
N LEU A 92 -2.39 1.93 17.23
CA LEU A 92 -2.11 3.21 16.57
C LEU A 92 -0.63 3.34 16.17
N ASP A 93 0.28 2.78 16.97
CA ASP A 93 1.71 2.75 16.70
C ASP A 93 2.16 1.55 15.86
N ALA A 94 1.24 0.70 15.39
CA ALA A 94 1.60 -0.45 14.57
C ALA A 94 2.46 -0.04 13.35
N PRO A 95 3.56 -0.77 13.06
CA PRO A 95 4.51 -0.37 12.01
C PRO A 95 3.90 -0.19 10.62
N VAL A 96 2.83 -0.93 10.31
CA VAL A 96 2.14 -0.82 9.02
C VAL A 96 1.42 0.53 8.87
N LEU A 97 0.89 1.11 9.94
CA LEU A 97 0.24 2.42 9.93
C LEU A 97 1.26 3.57 9.88
N GLN A 98 2.45 3.38 10.45
CA GLN A 98 3.53 4.37 10.36
C GLN A 98 4.09 4.52 8.94
N LYS A 99 3.97 3.49 8.10
CA LYS A 99 4.49 3.44 6.73
C LYS A 99 3.49 3.97 5.68
N LEU A 100 2.48 4.71 6.10
CA LEU A 100 1.47 5.30 5.21
C LEU A 100 1.95 6.55 4.45
N ASP A 101 3.17 7.03 4.71
CA ASP A 101 3.80 8.21 4.09
C ASP A 101 4.45 7.93 2.71
N ARG A 102 4.07 6.83 2.05
CA ARG A 102 4.69 6.36 0.80
C ARG A 102 4.08 7.04 -0.44
N PRO A 103 4.85 7.23 -1.53
CA PRO A 103 4.37 7.87 -2.76
C PRO A 103 3.15 7.21 -3.44
N TRP A 104 2.99 5.90 -3.26
CA TRP A 104 1.89 5.11 -3.84
C TRP A 104 0.67 4.98 -2.92
N VAL A 105 0.70 5.57 -1.72
CA VAL A 105 -0.45 5.64 -0.81
C VAL A 105 -1.20 6.96 -1.06
N PRO A 106 -2.54 6.94 -1.22
CA PRO A 106 -3.30 8.18 -1.38
C PRO A 106 -3.10 9.11 -0.19
N ARG A 107 -2.79 10.38 -0.46
CA ARG A 107 -2.45 11.39 0.57
C ARG A 107 -3.51 11.52 1.64
N GLU A 108 -4.79 11.37 1.29
CA GLU A 108 -5.89 11.44 2.26
C GLU A 108 -5.78 10.39 3.37
N VAL A 109 -5.21 9.21 3.09
CA VAL A 109 -5.04 8.14 4.08
C VAL A 109 -3.99 8.55 5.12
N SER A 110 -2.83 9.01 4.67
CA SER A 110 -1.74 9.46 5.53
C SER A 110 -2.16 10.67 6.38
N VAL A 111 -2.85 11.64 5.78
CA VAL A 111 -3.37 12.82 6.49
C VAL A 111 -4.38 12.42 7.56
N ARG A 112 -5.32 11.51 7.27
CA ARG A 112 -6.29 11.02 8.27
C ARG A 112 -5.61 10.30 9.42
N TYR A 113 -4.62 9.46 9.14
CA TYR A 113 -3.84 8.79 10.17
C TYR A 113 -3.08 9.78 11.06
N GLN A 114 -2.42 10.78 10.46
CA GLN A 114 -1.71 11.82 11.21
C GLN A 114 -2.64 12.64 12.10
N ARG A 115 -3.82 13.03 11.61
CA ARG A 115 -4.85 13.70 12.42
C ARG A 115 -5.29 12.85 13.60
N LEU A 116 -5.58 11.57 13.37
CA LEU A 116 -5.96 10.64 14.43
C LEU A 116 -4.86 10.55 15.50
N ARG A 117 -3.60 10.41 15.06
CA ARG A 117 -2.44 10.31 15.95
C ARG A 117 -2.19 11.59 16.75
N ALA A 118 -2.42 12.76 16.13
CA ALA A 118 -2.31 14.05 16.80
C ALA A 118 -3.43 14.31 17.81
N ALA A 119 -4.66 13.88 17.54
CA ALA A 119 -5.81 14.05 18.44
C ALA A 119 -5.81 13.07 19.62
N TRP A 120 -5.11 11.93 19.48
CA TRP A 120 -5.16 10.83 20.44
C TRP A 120 -4.73 11.20 21.87
N PRO A 121 -3.62 11.91 22.13
CA PRO A 121 -3.21 12.24 23.51
C PRO A 121 -4.27 13.03 24.28
N SER A 122 -4.91 14.01 23.62
CA SER A 122 -6.00 14.79 24.22
C SER A 122 -7.21 13.94 24.53
N LEU A 123 -7.60 13.03 23.62
CA LEU A 123 -8.71 12.10 23.83
C LEU A 123 -8.43 11.13 24.97
N GLN A 124 -7.20 10.59 25.04
CA GLN A 124 -6.77 9.71 26.12
C GLN A 124 -6.92 10.39 27.48
N GLN A 125 -6.48 11.64 27.58
CA GLN A 125 -6.61 12.42 28.82
C GLN A 125 -8.07 12.67 29.20
N GLN A 126 -8.93 13.04 28.24
CA GLN A 126 -10.36 13.27 28.48
C GLN A 126 -11.06 12.01 29.01
N LEU A 127 -10.79 10.85 28.39
CA LEU A 127 -11.38 9.57 28.82
C LEU A 127 -10.93 9.19 30.23
N GLN A 128 -9.67 9.45 30.60
CA GLN A 128 -9.15 9.21 31.94
C GLN A 128 -9.78 10.12 33.00
N GLN A 129 -10.19 11.34 32.61
CA GLN A 129 -10.86 12.31 33.48
C GLN A 129 -12.38 12.05 33.61
N GLY A 130 -12.92 11.05 32.89
CA GLY A 130 -14.35 10.74 32.88
C GLY A 130 -15.19 11.68 31.99
N ASP A 131 -14.55 12.56 31.22
CA ASP A 131 -15.20 13.50 30.31
C ASP A 131 -15.62 12.77 29.02
N THR A 132 -16.77 12.11 29.08
CA THR A 132 -17.32 11.31 27.96
C THR A 132 -18.15 12.12 26.96
N VAL A 133 -18.35 13.42 27.21
CA VAL A 133 -19.23 14.31 26.43
C VAL A 133 -18.80 14.42 24.95
N ALA A 134 -17.50 14.34 24.66
CA ALA A 134 -16.97 14.40 23.30
C ALA A 134 -17.24 13.12 22.47
N TYR A 135 -17.52 11.99 23.12
CA TYR A 135 -17.58 10.69 22.44
C TYR A 135 -18.97 10.35 21.87
N GLN A 136 -20.00 11.11 22.23
CA GLN A 136 -21.37 10.85 21.78
C GLN A 136 -21.64 11.26 20.32
N GLN A 137 -20.68 11.88 19.62
CA GLN A 137 -20.78 12.18 18.19
C GLN A 137 -19.63 11.58 17.36
N PRO A 138 -19.77 10.34 16.86
CA PRO A 138 -18.74 9.67 16.08
C PRO A 138 -18.43 10.26 14.68
N GLY A 139 -18.89 11.47 14.35
CA GLY A 139 -18.87 11.97 12.97
C GLY A 139 -18.80 13.47 12.73
N ALA A 140 -18.73 14.32 13.77
CA ALA A 140 -18.74 15.77 13.58
C ALA A 140 -17.36 16.35 13.18
N ASP A 141 -16.26 15.75 13.64
CA ASP A 141 -14.93 16.36 13.52
C ASP A 141 -14.06 15.80 12.37
N LEU A 142 -14.43 14.66 11.79
CA LEU A 142 -13.71 14.08 10.65
C LEU A 142 -14.22 14.56 9.28
N ARG A 143 -15.15 15.52 9.26
CA ARG A 143 -15.73 16.13 8.05
C ARG A 143 -15.18 17.52 7.73
N ARG A 144 -14.25 18.06 8.52
CA ARG A 144 -13.56 19.32 8.22
C ARG A 144 -12.05 19.10 7.94
#